data_AF-A0A7G3A6G1-F1
#
_entry.id   AF-A0A7G3A6G1-F1
#
_cell.length_a   1.000
_cell.length_b   1.000
_cell.length_c   1.000
_cell.angle_alpha   90.00
_cell.angle_beta   90.00
_cell.angle_gamma   90.00
#
_symmetry.space_group_name_H-M   'P 1'
#
loop_
_entity.id
_entity.type
_entity.pdbx_description
1 polymer ?
#
loop_
_entity_poly.entity_id
_entity_poly.type
_entity_poly.pdbx_seq_one_letter_code
_entity_poly.pdbx_strand_id
1 'polypeptide(L)'
;MLKQICIASVLTLAAGSAAASPELAELWGAKAAALAGDSAPLLDTARQGRMPALDDTYVIEVERFAFNATRLGDWTRQAGAPPAIGCSFLSLGEETEIQLEALEGARSARASADALDGLLSLFADARTLSAAAAWSARHTGDQPVTLSQPSPCPQQPPRIDRVAIN
;
A
#
# COMPACT_ATOMS: atom_id res chain seq x y z
N MET A 1 -5.64 -20.92 -49.27
CA MET A 1 -6.26 -21.17 -47.95
C MET A 1 -5.21 -20.96 -46.88
N LEU A 2 -5.27 -19.88 -46.11
CA LEU A 2 -4.59 -19.74 -44.82
C LEU A 2 -5.30 -18.62 -44.05
N LYS A 3 -6.26 -18.99 -43.21
CA LYS A 3 -6.98 -18.06 -42.33
C LYS A 3 -6.07 -17.75 -41.14
N GLN A 4 -5.55 -16.53 -41.09
CA GLN A 4 -4.82 -16.02 -39.93
C GLN A 4 -5.81 -15.77 -38.78
N ILE A 5 -5.75 -16.63 -37.77
CA ILE A 5 -6.42 -16.43 -36.50
C ILE A 5 -5.42 -15.72 -35.60
N CYS A 6 -5.42 -14.39 -35.60
CA CYS A 6 -4.75 -13.61 -34.57
C CYS A 6 -5.64 -13.65 -33.32
N ILE A 7 -5.29 -14.55 -32.41
CA ILE A 7 -5.90 -14.70 -31.10
C ILE A 7 -5.63 -13.41 -30.33
N ALA A 8 -6.67 -12.59 -30.14
CA ALA A 8 -6.66 -11.49 -29.21
C ALA A 8 -6.56 -12.07 -27.78
N SER A 9 -5.37 -12.01 -27.20
CA SER A 9 -5.17 -12.27 -25.77
C SER A 9 -5.77 -11.12 -24.98
N VAL A 10 -7.09 -11.19 -24.76
CA VAL A 10 -7.75 -10.40 -23.72
C VAL A 10 -7.24 -10.95 -22.39
N LEU A 11 -6.32 -10.22 -21.76
CA LEU A 11 -6.02 -10.34 -20.34
C LEU A 11 -7.29 -9.91 -19.59
N THR A 12 -8.22 -10.85 -19.43
CA THR A 12 -9.27 -10.76 -18.42
C THR A 12 -8.57 -10.75 -17.07
N LEU A 13 -8.37 -9.56 -16.51
CA LEU A 13 -8.15 -9.39 -15.08
C LEU A 13 -9.32 -10.07 -14.38
N ALA A 14 -9.09 -11.29 -13.93
CA ALA A 14 -9.97 -11.95 -12.99
C ALA A 14 -9.98 -11.10 -11.72
N ALA A 15 -10.98 -10.23 -11.60
CA ALA A 15 -11.47 -9.70 -10.34
C ALA A 15 -12.18 -10.82 -9.55
N GLY A 16 -11.59 -12.02 -9.54
CA GLY A 16 -12.06 -13.19 -8.84
C GLY A 16 -11.33 -13.24 -7.52
N SER A 17 -12.07 -13.02 -6.43
CA SER A 17 -11.79 -13.56 -5.10
C SER A 17 -10.31 -13.80 -4.82
N ALA A 18 -9.53 -12.72 -4.69
CA ALA A 18 -8.27 -12.77 -3.98
C ALA A 18 -8.63 -13.14 -2.53
N ALA A 19 -8.83 -14.44 -2.27
CA ALA A 19 -8.73 -14.97 -0.92
C ALA A 19 -7.35 -14.51 -0.47
N ALA A 20 -7.30 -13.57 0.47
CA ALA A 20 -6.01 -13.04 0.85
C ALA A 20 -5.24 -14.20 1.47
N SER A 21 -4.24 -14.63 0.73
CA SER A 21 -3.45 -15.78 1.04
C SER A 21 -2.09 -15.28 1.50
N PRO A 22 -1.28 -16.14 2.14
CA PRO A 22 0.10 -15.80 2.43
C PRO A 22 0.84 -15.25 1.19
N GLU A 23 0.53 -15.78 0.00
CA GLU A 23 1.09 -15.34 -1.28
C GLU A 23 0.65 -13.91 -1.64
N LEU A 24 -0.58 -13.52 -1.34
CA LEU A 24 -1.05 -12.15 -1.57
C LEU A 24 -0.33 -11.17 -0.63
N ALA A 25 -0.16 -11.53 0.63
CA ALA A 25 0.60 -10.71 1.58
C ALA A 25 2.08 -10.57 1.14
N GLU A 26 2.70 -11.63 0.64
CA GLU A 26 4.05 -11.60 0.08
C GLU A 26 4.16 -10.77 -1.20
N LEU A 27 3.21 -10.91 -2.13
CA LEU A 27 3.12 -10.08 -3.33
C LEU A 27 3.02 -8.60 -2.97
N TRP A 28 2.30 -8.30 -1.91
CA TRP A 28 2.17 -6.94 -1.39
C TRP A 28 3.49 -6.39 -0.84
N GLY A 29 4.24 -7.20 -0.09
CA GLY A 29 5.58 -6.83 0.37
C GLY A 29 6.54 -6.61 -0.80
N ALA A 30 6.43 -7.40 -1.86
CA ALA A 30 7.20 -7.20 -3.09
C ALA A 30 6.82 -5.88 -3.79
N LYS A 31 5.52 -5.53 -3.82
CA LYS A 31 5.06 -4.25 -4.36
C LYS A 31 5.61 -3.06 -3.59
N ALA A 32 5.61 -3.12 -2.26
CA ALA A 32 6.23 -2.10 -1.42
C ALA A 32 7.73 -1.95 -1.71
N ALA A 33 8.45 -3.07 -1.90
CA ALA A 33 9.87 -3.04 -2.25
C ALA A 33 10.13 -2.40 -3.63
N ALA A 34 9.28 -2.67 -4.62
CA ALA A 34 9.37 -2.04 -5.94
C ALA A 34 9.16 -0.53 -5.85
N LEU A 35 8.08 -0.09 -5.19
CA LEU A 35 7.80 1.33 -5.00
C LEU A 35 8.91 2.04 -4.23
N ALA A 36 9.51 1.41 -3.22
CA ALA A 36 10.68 1.97 -2.55
C ALA A 36 11.87 2.17 -3.50
N GLY A 37 12.07 1.23 -4.44
CA GLY A 37 13.07 1.36 -5.51
C GLY A 37 12.79 2.52 -6.45
N ASP A 38 11.51 2.76 -6.77
CA ASP A 38 11.08 3.86 -7.65
C ASP A 38 11.15 5.23 -6.92
N SER A 39 10.89 5.27 -5.61
CA SER A 39 10.95 6.50 -4.79
C SER A 39 12.38 6.95 -4.49
N ALA A 40 13.33 6.03 -4.34
CA ALA A 40 14.72 6.34 -4.02
C ALA A 40 15.38 7.38 -4.95
N PRO A 41 15.34 7.24 -6.30
CA PRO A 41 15.92 8.23 -7.20
C PRO A 41 15.20 9.60 -7.17
N LEU A 42 13.90 9.61 -6.87
CA LEU A 42 13.14 10.86 -6.67
C LEU A 42 13.64 11.57 -5.42
N LEU A 43 13.88 10.83 -4.34
CA LEU A 43 14.38 11.36 -3.09
C LEU A 43 15.81 11.89 -3.23
N ASP A 44 16.68 11.17 -3.94
CA ASP A 44 18.04 11.62 -4.22
C ASP A 44 18.04 12.94 -5.00
N THR A 45 17.12 13.09 -5.97
CA THR A 45 16.93 14.34 -6.71
C THR A 45 16.49 15.48 -5.78
N ALA A 46 15.53 15.22 -4.91
CA ALA A 46 15.03 16.16 -3.91
C ALA A 46 16.13 16.59 -2.92
N ARG A 47 16.95 15.65 -2.43
CA ARG A 47 18.09 15.90 -1.53
C ARG A 47 19.20 16.72 -2.17
N GLN A 48 19.32 16.69 -3.50
CA GLN A 48 20.22 17.57 -4.24
C GLN A 48 19.65 18.98 -4.46
N GLY A 49 18.51 19.31 -3.85
CA GLY A 49 17.86 20.62 -3.95
C GLY A 49 17.09 20.83 -5.24
N ARG A 50 16.82 19.77 -6.01
CA ARG A 50 16.06 19.83 -7.27
C ARG A 50 14.66 19.27 -7.07
N MET A 51 13.65 19.83 -7.75
CA MET A 51 12.31 19.25 -7.74
C MET A 51 12.34 17.91 -8.50
N PRO A 52 11.91 16.79 -7.89
CA PRO A 52 11.73 15.55 -8.62
C PRO A 52 10.59 15.70 -9.62
N ALA A 53 10.75 15.12 -10.80
CA ALA A 53 9.65 14.98 -11.74
C ALA A 53 8.89 13.70 -11.39
N LEU A 54 7.62 13.84 -11.01
CA LEU A 54 6.74 12.70 -10.76
C LEU A 54 6.13 12.27 -12.09
N ASP A 55 6.25 10.99 -12.38
CA ASP A 55 5.56 10.35 -13.50
C ASP A 55 4.17 9.89 -13.06
N ASP A 56 3.16 10.01 -13.93
CA ASP A 56 1.78 9.62 -13.62
C ASP A 56 1.67 8.14 -13.24
N THR A 57 2.50 7.27 -13.82
CA THR A 57 2.53 5.84 -13.46
C THR A 57 2.99 5.66 -12.02
N TYR A 58 4.00 6.41 -11.57
CA TYR A 58 4.45 6.35 -10.18
C TYR A 58 3.32 6.75 -9.23
N VAL A 59 2.65 7.88 -9.50
CA VAL A 59 1.52 8.36 -8.67
C VAL A 59 0.42 7.31 -8.60
N ILE A 60 -0.04 6.81 -9.75
CA ILE A 60 -1.08 5.78 -9.84
C ILE A 60 -0.70 4.51 -9.06
N GLU A 61 0.57 4.09 -9.13
CA GLU A 61 1.02 2.89 -8.44
C GLU A 61 1.13 3.09 -6.92
N VAL A 62 1.38 4.30 -6.42
CA VAL A 62 1.29 4.64 -4.99
C VAL A 62 -0.17 4.76 -4.53
N GLU A 63 -1.09 5.30 -5.33
CA GLU A 63 -2.53 5.29 -5.01
C GLU A 63 -3.09 3.86 -4.95
N ARG A 64 -2.75 3.03 -5.95
CA ARG A 64 -3.05 1.59 -5.94
C ARG A 64 -2.41 0.89 -4.77
N PHE A 65 -1.25 1.38 -4.33
CA PHE A 65 -0.63 0.91 -3.12
C PHE A 65 -1.57 1.13 -1.92
N ALA A 66 -1.85 2.39 -1.61
CA ALA A 66 -2.71 2.76 -0.49
C ALA A 66 -4.06 2.03 -0.48
N PHE A 67 -4.74 2.01 -1.63
CA PHE A 67 -6.05 1.37 -1.77
C PHE A 67 -6.04 -0.12 -1.41
N ASN A 68 -5.04 -0.86 -1.90
CA ASN A 68 -4.99 -2.30 -1.61
C ASN A 68 -4.47 -2.57 -0.19
N ALA A 69 -3.65 -1.70 0.41
CA ALA A 69 -3.33 -1.78 1.84
C ALA A 69 -4.61 -1.69 2.68
N THR A 70 -5.50 -0.74 2.39
CA THR A 70 -6.81 -0.62 3.06
C THR A 70 -7.66 -1.89 2.89
N ARG A 71 -7.75 -2.41 1.66
CA ARG A 71 -8.48 -3.68 1.40
C ARG A 71 -7.90 -4.87 2.14
N LEU A 72 -6.58 -4.97 2.22
CA LEU A 72 -5.89 -6.00 3.01
C LEU A 72 -6.22 -5.87 4.49
N GLY A 73 -6.27 -4.65 5.02
CA GLY A 73 -6.65 -4.38 6.40
C GLY A 73 -8.06 -4.87 6.72
N ASP A 74 -9.03 -4.53 5.89
CA ASP A 74 -10.41 -4.98 6.04
C ASP A 74 -10.55 -6.49 5.95
N TRP A 75 -9.89 -7.12 4.97
CA TRP A 75 -9.91 -8.58 4.85
C TRP A 75 -9.29 -9.24 6.09
N THR A 76 -8.13 -8.74 6.55
CA THR A 76 -7.41 -9.32 7.70
C THR A 76 -8.26 -9.29 8.96
N ARG A 77 -9.03 -8.20 9.15
CA ARG A 77 -9.97 -8.05 10.28
C ARG A 77 -11.17 -9.01 10.20
N GLN A 78 -11.54 -9.47 9.01
CA GLN A 78 -12.62 -10.42 8.79
C GLN A 78 -12.13 -11.88 8.83
N ALA A 79 -10.87 -12.11 8.50
CA ALA A 79 -10.27 -13.43 8.31
C ALA A 79 -9.81 -14.13 9.60
N GLY A 80 -10.07 -13.54 10.77
CA GLY A 80 -9.66 -14.10 12.07
C GLY A 80 -8.17 -13.95 12.38
N ALA A 81 -7.42 -13.23 11.54
CA ALA A 81 -6.06 -12.82 11.86
C ALA A 81 -6.04 -11.80 13.02
N PRO A 82 -4.90 -11.62 13.72
CA PRO A 82 -4.80 -10.65 14.81
C PRO A 82 -5.30 -9.27 14.37
N PRO A 83 -6.31 -8.67 15.06
CA PRO A 83 -6.91 -7.39 14.66
C PRO A 83 -5.89 -6.28 14.46
N ALA A 84 -4.81 -6.29 15.24
CA ALA A 84 -3.71 -5.32 15.13
C ALA A 84 -3.09 -5.30 13.72
N ILE A 85 -2.90 -6.45 13.06
CA ILE A 85 -2.31 -6.52 11.71
C ILE A 85 -3.23 -5.81 10.72
N GLY A 86 -4.54 -6.10 10.79
CA GLY A 86 -5.50 -5.48 9.89
C GLY A 86 -5.62 -3.97 10.11
N CYS A 87 -5.58 -3.51 11.36
CA CYS A 87 -5.58 -2.08 11.66
C CYS A 87 -4.31 -1.38 11.17
N SER A 88 -3.13 -2.01 11.28
CA SER A 88 -1.89 -1.45 10.74
C SER A 88 -1.94 -1.30 9.22
N PHE A 89 -2.59 -2.21 8.49
CA PHE A 89 -2.77 -2.07 7.04
C PHE A 89 -3.70 -0.91 6.66
N LEU A 90 -4.75 -0.64 7.45
CA LEU A 90 -5.61 0.52 7.24
C LEU A 90 -4.83 1.82 7.44
N SER A 91 -4.12 1.95 8.56
CA SER A 91 -3.30 3.13 8.85
C SER A 91 -2.18 3.33 7.82
N LEU A 92 -1.59 2.23 7.33
CA LEU A 92 -0.61 2.27 6.25
C LEU A 92 -1.21 2.86 4.96
N GLY A 93 -2.43 2.44 4.59
CA GLY A 93 -3.14 2.97 3.43
C GLY A 93 -3.40 4.47 3.57
N GLU A 94 -4.02 4.88 4.67
CA GLU A 94 -4.34 6.29 4.97
C GLU A 94 -3.09 7.19 4.98
N GLU A 95 -2.02 6.77 5.66
CA GLU A 95 -0.79 7.57 5.73
C GLU A 95 -0.06 7.60 4.38
N THR A 96 -0.17 6.54 3.56
CA THR A 96 0.39 6.57 2.19
C THR A 96 -0.31 7.64 1.34
N GLU A 97 -1.65 7.73 1.39
CA GLU A 97 -2.39 8.77 0.67
C GLU A 97 -1.98 10.17 1.14
N ILE A 98 -1.83 10.37 2.45
CA ILE A 98 -1.38 11.65 3.02
C ILE A 98 0.01 12.04 2.50
N GLN A 99 0.95 11.10 2.46
CA GLN A 99 2.30 11.38 1.98
C GLN A 99 2.35 11.59 0.46
N LEU A 100 1.51 10.88 -0.31
CA LEU A 100 1.39 11.10 -1.75
C LEU A 100 0.80 12.49 -2.04
N GLU A 101 -0.28 12.88 -1.36
CA GLU A 101 -0.87 14.22 -1.49
C GLU A 101 0.16 15.31 -1.13
N ALA A 102 0.94 15.10 -0.07
CA ALA A 102 2.01 16.01 0.31
C ALA A 102 3.11 16.11 -0.77
N LEU A 103 3.45 15.00 -1.42
CA LEU A 103 4.44 14.94 -2.50
C LEU A 103 3.96 15.64 -3.76
N GLU A 104 2.72 15.39 -4.20
CA GLU A 104 2.11 16.05 -5.36
C GLU A 104 1.91 17.55 -5.12
N GLY A 105 1.57 17.94 -3.89
CA GLY A 105 1.42 19.33 -3.47
C GLY A 105 2.73 20.06 -3.16
N ALA A 106 3.88 19.37 -3.20
CA ALA A 106 5.17 19.92 -2.77
C ALA A 106 5.62 21.08 -3.66
N ARG A 107 5.91 22.23 -3.04
CA ARG A 107 6.41 23.44 -3.74
C ARG A 107 7.92 23.64 -3.60
N SER A 108 8.63 22.69 -3.00
CA SER A 108 10.08 22.76 -2.83
C SER A 108 10.70 21.38 -2.78
N ALA A 109 11.99 21.32 -3.12
CA ALA A 109 12.76 20.08 -3.06
C ALA A 109 12.80 19.50 -1.64
N ARG A 110 12.83 20.37 -0.62
CA ARG A 110 12.76 19.95 0.78
C ARG A 110 11.43 19.28 1.11
N ALA A 111 10.30 19.91 0.76
CA ALA A 111 8.98 19.33 0.99
C ALA A 111 8.80 17.99 0.24
N SER A 112 9.35 17.89 -0.98
CA SER A 112 9.36 16.64 -1.73
C SER A 112 10.19 15.56 -1.03
N ALA A 113 11.36 15.91 -0.50
CA ALA A 113 12.22 14.99 0.24
C ALA A 113 11.53 14.49 1.52
N ASP A 114 10.89 15.38 2.28
CA ASP A 114 10.18 15.03 3.50
C ASP A 114 9.03 14.03 3.21
N ALA A 115 8.24 14.27 2.15
CA ALA A 115 7.16 13.37 1.75
C ALA A 115 7.67 12.02 1.20
N LEU A 116 8.76 12.02 0.42
CA LEU A 116 9.39 10.81 -0.10
C LEU A 116 10.04 9.97 1.00
N ASP A 117 10.69 10.59 1.99
CA ASP A 117 11.19 9.89 3.18
C ASP A 117 10.03 9.25 3.96
N GLY A 118 8.89 9.95 4.07
CA GLY A 118 7.65 9.40 4.62
C GLY A 118 7.17 8.15 3.88
N LEU A 119 7.05 8.23 2.54
CA LEU A 119 6.66 7.08 1.70
C LEU A 119 7.62 5.90 1.84
N LEU A 120 8.94 6.14 1.84
CA LEU A 120 9.93 5.08 2.02
C LEU A 120 9.80 4.38 3.37
N SER A 121 9.52 5.13 4.45
CA SER A 121 9.25 4.54 5.77
C SER A 121 8.01 3.64 5.71
N LEU A 122 6.93 4.10 5.09
CA LEU A 122 5.69 3.33 4.95
C LEU A 122 5.91 2.06 4.12
N PHE A 123 6.68 2.13 3.03
CA PHE A 123 7.01 0.92 2.25
C PHE A 123 7.88 -0.07 3.04
N ALA A 124 8.76 0.40 3.91
CA ALA A 124 9.51 -0.47 4.82
C ALA A 124 8.59 -1.15 5.87
N ASP A 125 7.66 -0.39 6.45
CA ASP A 125 6.66 -0.91 7.38
C ASP A 125 5.75 -1.93 6.69
N ALA A 126 5.30 -1.63 5.47
CA ALA A 126 4.47 -2.51 4.67
C ALA A 126 5.14 -3.85 4.40
N ARG A 127 6.44 -3.88 4.10
CA ARG A 127 7.20 -5.13 3.92
C ARG A 127 7.19 -5.97 5.19
N THR A 128 7.38 -5.32 6.34
CA THR A 128 7.37 -5.98 7.65
C THR A 128 5.97 -6.53 7.98
N LEU A 129 4.93 -5.72 7.78
CA LEU A 129 3.53 -6.11 7.99
C LEU A 129 3.11 -7.24 7.06
N SER A 130 3.49 -7.18 5.78
CA SER A 130 3.26 -8.25 4.80
C SER A 130 3.89 -9.57 5.22
N ALA A 131 5.14 -9.56 5.70
CA ALA A 131 5.80 -10.76 6.19
C ALA A 131 5.12 -11.32 7.45
N ALA A 132 4.72 -10.45 8.38
CA ALA A 132 3.98 -10.83 9.58
C ALA A 132 2.60 -11.41 9.25
N ALA A 133 1.87 -10.82 8.31
CA ALA A 133 0.58 -11.29 7.85
C ALA A 133 0.69 -12.64 7.14
N ALA A 134 1.66 -12.82 6.25
CA ALA A 134 1.92 -14.10 5.58
C ALA A 134 2.30 -15.19 6.59
N TRP A 135 3.16 -14.87 7.57
CA TRP A 135 3.50 -15.80 8.64
C TRP A 135 2.29 -16.16 9.49
N SER A 136 1.49 -15.17 9.91
CA SER A 136 0.27 -15.39 10.69
C SER A 136 -0.71 -16.27 9.94
N ALA A 137 -0.96 -16.01 8.66
CA ALA A 137 -1.87 -16.80 7.84
C ALA A 137 -1.42 -18.26 7.69
N ARG A 138 -0.11 -18.54 7.70
CA ARG A 138 0.43 -19.91 7.65
C ARG A 138 0.36 -20.67 8.98
N HIS A 139 0.36 -19.96 10.12
CA HIS A 139 0.49 -20.57 11.45
C HIS A 139 -0.76 -20.45 12.31
N THR A 140 -1.76 -19.67 11.87
CA THR A 140 -3.11 -19.71 12.43
C THR A 140 -3.79 -20.91 11.78
N GLY A 141 -3.81 -22.05 12.49
CA GLY A 141 -4.05 -23.40 11.92
C GLY A 141 -5.30 -23.55 11.05
N ASP A 142 -5.34 -24.65 10.28
CA ASP A 142 -6.24 -25.11 9.18
C ASP A 142 -7.78 -24.94 9.32
N GLN A 143 -8.27 -23.99 10.11
CA GLN A 143 -9.66 -23.56 10.15
C GLN A 143 -9.96 -22.83 8.83
N PRO A 144 -11.02 -23.24 8.10
CA PRO A 144 -11.50 -22.49 6.97
C PRO A 144 -11.77 -21.04 7.39
N VAL A 145 -11.21 -20.08 6.65
CA VAL A 145 -11.45 -18.65 6.88
C VAL A 145 -12.95 -18.39 6.74
N THR A 146 -13.64 -18.25 7.86
CA THR A 146 -15.04 -17.86 7.90
C THR A 146 -15.07 -16.36 8.14
N LEU A 147 -15.37 -15.58 7.10
CA LEU A 147 -15.38 -14.13 7.20
C LEU A 147 -16.41 -13.69 8.24
N SER A 148 -15.93 -13.04 9.28
CA SER A 148 -16.74 -12.46 10.36
C SER A 148 -16.80 -10.95 10.24
N GLN A 149 -17.63 -10.28 11.05
CA GLN A 149 -17.60 -8.81 11.09
C GLN A 149 -16.20 -8.30 11.49
N PRO A 150 -15.68 -7.26 10.83
CA PRO A 150 -14.33 -6.78 11.08
C PRO A 150 -14.22 -6.21 12.50
N SER A 151 -13.29 -6.73 13.30
CA SER A 151 -13.00 -6.22 14.65
C SER A 151 -12.67 -4.72 14.58
N PRO A 152 -13.25 -3.85 15.41
CA PRO A 152 -12.99 -2.41 15.34
C PRO A 152 -11.52 -2.09 15.61
N CYS A 153 -10.98 -1.12 14.89
CA CYS A 153 -9.65 -0.58 15.18
C CYS A 153 -9.74 0.44 16.32
N PRO A 154 -8.74 0.50 17.21
CA PRO A 154 -8.68 1.57 18.20
C PRO A 154 -8.69 2.91 17.46
N GLN A 155 -9.55 3.83 17.88
CA GLN A 155 -9.60 5.15 17.27
C GLN A 155 -8.29 5.87 17.59
N GLN A 156 -7.54 6.25 16.55
CA GLN A 156 -6.41 7.15 16.71
C GLN A 156 -6.98 8.54 17.03
N PRO A 157 -6.55 9.19 18.12
CA PRO A 157 -7.03 10.53 18.44
C PRO A 157 -6.71 11.47 17.26
N PRO A 158 -7.59 12.44 16.94
CA PRO A 158 -7.34 13.38 15.86
C PRO A 158 -6.00 14.10 16.11
N ARG A 159 -5.11 14.10 15.11
CA ARG A 159 -3.86 14.88 15.20
C ARG A 159 -4.23 16.36 15.36
N ILE A 160 -3.92 16.93 16.51
CA ILE A 160 -4.27 18.32 16.90
C ILE A 160 -3.56 19.35 15.99
N ASP A 161 -2.56 18.94 15.22
CA ASP A 161 -1.75 19.82 14.36
C ASP A 161 -2.49 20.32 13.09
N ARG A 162 -3.74 19.89 12.85
CA ARG A 162 -4.59 20.37 11.74
C ARG A 162 -5.70 21.34 12.15
N VAL A 163 -5.63 21.95 13.34
CA VAL A 163 -6.43 23.16 13.61
C VAL A 163 -5.79 24.31 12.83
N ALA A 164 -6.29 24.53 11.62
CA ALA A 164 -6.02 25.73 10.85
C ALA A 164 -6.31 26.96 11.72
N ILE A 165 -5.27 27.74 12.00
CA ILE A 165 -5.41 29.10 12.52
C ILE A 165 -5.98 29.90 11.34
N ASN A 166 -7.28 30.18 11.38
CA ASN A 166 -7.92 31.21 10.55
C ASN A 166 -7.36 32.60 10.89
#